data_AF-A0A151RXM7-F1
#
_entry.id   AF-A0A151RXM7-F1
#
_cell.length_a   1.000
_cell.length_b   1.000
_cell.length_c   1.000
_cell.angle_alpha   90.00
_cell.angle_beta   90.00
_cell.angle_gamma   90.00
#
_symmetry.space_group_name_H-M   'P 1'
#
loop_
_entity.id
_entity.type
_entity.pdbx_description
1 polymer ?
#
loop_
_entity_poly.entity_id
_entity_poly.type
_entity_poly.pdbx_seq_one_letter_code
_entity_poly.pdbx_strand_id
1 'polypeptide(L)'
;MSVSLSVMTFNLHDDDQGQESCNSWDKRRDLCLSVITSYSPIILCTQQGVKTQLDFLQQGLSGYDQFGISRKGPQDTTDEHCTIFYNKEKVELVEGGTFWLSESPSVPGSMSWGAEFPCIATWAISLFVIQDILR
;
A
#
# COMPACT_ATOMS: atom_id res chain seq x y z
N MET A 1 -14.77 -22.09 -14.08
CA MET A 1 -14.99 -21.12 -12.99
C MET A 1 -14.34 -19.81 -13.39
N SER A 2 -15.03 -18.68 -13.27
CA SER A 2 -14.42 -17.36 -13.46
C SER A 2 -13.83 -16.93 -12.12
N VAL A 3 -12.52 -16.68 -12.07
CA VAL A 3 -11.89 -16.05 -10.90
C VAL A 3 -12.09 -14.55 -11.04
N SER A 4 -12.83 -13.94 -10.10
CA SER A 4 -13.07 -12.50 -10.11
C SER A 4 -12.03 -11.80 -9.24
N LEU A 5 -11.31 -10.84 -9.83
CA LEU A 5 -10.36 -9.99 -9.12
C LEU A 5 -11.01 -8.66 -8.78
N SER A 6 -11.12 -8.33 -7.49
CA SER A 6 -11.44 -6.96 -7.05
C SER A 6 -10.17 -6.23 -6.63
N VAL A 7 -9.99 -5.03 -7.17
CA VAL A 7 -8.85 -4.17 -6.88
C VAL A 7 -9.32 -2.79 -6.44
N MET A 8 -8.54 -2.14 -5.58
CA MET A 8 -8.78 -0.77 -5.13
C MET A 8 -7.46 0.02 -5.19
N THR A 9 -7.52 1.26 -5.66
CA THR A 9 -6.46 2.25 -5.43
C THR A 9 -6.98 3.32 -4.48
N PHE A 10 -6.20 3.67 -3.47
CA PHE A 10 -6.65 4.62 -2.45
C PHE A 10 -5.48 5.44 -1.87
N ASN A 11 -5.42 6.72 -2.24
CA ASN A 11 -4.47 7.64 -1.63
C ASN A 11 -4.95 8.00 -0.21
N LEU A 12 -4.08 7.80 0.78
CA LEU A 12 -4.41 8.01 2.19
C LEU A 12 -4.35 9.49 2.60
N HIS A 13 -3.70 10.33 1.79
CA HIS A 13 -3.28 11.70 2.11
C HIS A 13 -2.36 11.71 3.34
N ASP A 14 -1.17 12.28 3.17
CA ASP A 14 -0.21 12.40 4.28
C ASP A 14 -0.77 13.32 5.40
N ASP A 15 -0.24 13.20 6.61
CA ASP A 15 -0.72 13.99 7.75
C ASP A 15 -0.03 15.36 7.83
N ASP A 16 0.13 16.02 6.68
CA ASP A 16 0.86 17.28 6.54
C ASP A 16 0.15 18.50 7.16
N GLN A 17 -1.16 18.40 7.36
CA GLN A 17 -2.02 19.49 7.88
C GLN A 17 -1.98 19.65 9.41
N GLY A 18 -1.32 18.73 10.13
CA GLY A 18 -1.22 18.72 11.59
C GLY A 18 -2.49 18.26 12.32
N GLN A 19 -2.32 17.90 13.60
CA GLN A 19 -3.34 17.23 14.42
C GLN A 19 -4.66 18.03 14.57
N GLU A 20 -4.57 19.35 14.60
CA GLU A 20 -5.72 20.23 14.77
C GLU A 20 -6.61 20.35 13.53
N SER A 21 -6.10 19.99 12.33
CA SER A 21 -6.87 20.04 11.08
C SER A 21 -8.14 19.20 11.19
N CYS A 22 -9.25 19.66 10.61
CA CYS A 22 -10.47 18.84 10.49
C CYS A 22 -10.24 17.59 9.62
N ASN A 23 -9.21 17.61 8.78
CA ASN A 23 -8.80 16.51 7.92
C ASN A 23 -7.53 15.80 8.44
N SER A 24 -7.18 15.95 9.72
CA SER A 24 -6.05 15.20 10.29
C SER A 24 -6.28 13.70 10.20
N TRP A 25 -5.20 12.92 10.08
CA TRP A 25 -5.29 11.46 9.97
C TRP A 25 -6.12 10.85 11.10
N ASP A 26 -5.94 11.30 12.34
CA ASP A 26 -6.65 10.76 13.50
C ASP A 26 -8.18 10.90 13.40
N LYS A 27 -8.67 11.94 12.71
CA LYS A 27 -10.11 12.13 12.48
C LYS A 27 -10.64 11.32 11.29
N ARG A 28 -9.75 10.91 10.36
CA ARG A 28 -10.12 10.22 9.12
C ARG A 28 -9.88 8.71 9.15
N ARG A 29 -8.96 8.22 9.99
CA ARG A 29 -8.44 6.85 9.96
C ARG A 29 -9.54 5.78 10.04
N ASP A 30 -10.54 5.98 10.90
CA ASP A 30 -11.64 5.03 11.08
C ASP A 30 -12.57 5.01 9.85
N LEU A 31 -12.82 6.16 9.23
CA LEU A 31 -13.58 6.25 7.99
C LEU A 31 -12.83 5.59 6.83
N CYS A 32 -11.52 5.83 6.70
CA CYS A 32 -10.67 5.19 5.71
C CYS A 32 -10.74 3.66 5.83
N LEU A 33 -10.60 3.12 7.05
CA LEU A 33 -10.71 1.69 7.31
C LEU A 33 -12.11 1.16 6.98
N SER A 34 -13.16 1.90 7.36
CA SER A 34 -14.56 1.53 7.08
C SER A 34 -14.82 1.41 5.56
N VAL A 35 -14.31 2.35 4.76
CA VAL A 35 -14.42 2.29 3.30
C VAL A 35 -13.72 1.05 2.75
N ILE A 36 -12.46 0.82 3.12
CA ILE A 36 -11.67 -0.33 2.64
C ILE A 36 -12.39 -1.65 2.98
N THR A 37 -12.82 -1.80 4.24
CA THR A 37 -13.46 -3.02 4.73
C THR A 37 -14.84 -3.25 4.11
N SER A 38 -15.60 -2.20 3.82
CA SER A 38 -16.90 -2.30 3.16
C SER A 38 -16.81 -2.84 1.74
N TYR A 39 -15.77 -2.47 0.99
CA TYR A 39 -15.54 -2.99 -0.35
C TYR A 39 -14.76 -4.32 -0.37
N SER A 40 -13.96 -4.59 0.66
CA SER A 40 -13.15 -5.80 0.83
C SER A 40 -12.42 -6.25 -0.46
N PRO A 41 -11.56 -5.37 -1.03
CA PRO A 41 -10.85 -5.67 -2.28
C PRO A 41 -9.85 -6.82 -2.09
N ILE A 42 -9.62 -7.65 -3.11
CA ILE A 42 -8.57 -8.68 -3.04
C ILE A 42 -7.18 -8.02 -2.96
N ILE A 43 -6.99 -6.95 -3.74
CA ILE A 43 -5.76 -6.14 -3.76
C ILE A 43 -6.13 -4.67 -3.49
N LEU A 44 -5.45 -4.05 -2.53
CA LEU A 44 -5.53 -2.62 -2.24
C LEU A 44 -4.16 -1.99 -2.44
N CYS A 45 -4.06 -1.01 -3.33
CA CYS A 45 -2.85 -0.21 -3.53
C CYS A 45 -3.04 1.17 -2.90
N THR A 46 -2.21 1.50 -1.92
CA THR A 46 -2.23 2.81 -1.27
C THR A 46 -1.15 3.74 -1.82
N GLN A 47 -1.37 5.04 -1.66
CA GLN A 47 -0.39 6.10 -1.95
C GLN A 47 -0.31 7.05 -0.75
N GLN A 48 0.83 7.74 -0.63
CA GLN A 48 1.14 8.68 0.46
C GLN A 48 1.01 8.10 1.88
N GLY A 49 1.00 6.77 2.00
CA GLY A 49 0.91 6.12 3.30
C GLY A 49 2.22 6.26 4.05
N VAL A 50 2.20 6.93 5.20
CA VAL A 50 3.32 6.91 6.15
C VAL A 50 3.20 5.70 7.09
N LYS A 51 4.31 5.28 7.70
CA LYS A 51 4.38 4.03 8.49
C LYS A 51 3.27 3.90 9.54
N THR A 52 2.96 4.97 10.26
CA THR A 52 1.91 4.96 11.30
C THR A 52 0.51 4.74 10.74
N GLN A 53 0.20 5.31 9.57
CA GLN A 53 -1.08 5.10 8.88
C GLN A 53 -1.20 3.66 8.37
N LEU A 54 -0.13 3.14 7.77
CA LEU A 54 -0.07 1.77 7.26
C LEU A 54 -0.17 0.74 8.39
N ASP A 55 0.45 0.99 9.54
CA ASP A 55 0.35 0.13 10.71
C ASP A 55 -1.06 0.11 11.30
N PHE A 56 -1.74 1.26 11.32
CA PHE A 56 -3.14 1.33 11.71
C PHE A 56 -4.02 0.50 10.77
N LEU A 57 -3.84 0.65 9.45
CA LEU A 57 -4.57 -0.16 8.47
C LEU A 57 -4.27 -1.65 8.62
N GLN A 58 -3.00 -2.04 8.80
CA GLN A 58 -2.61 -3.44 8.98
C GLN A 58 -3.26 -4.08 10.21
N GLN A 59 -3.44 -3.31 11.30
CA GLN A 59 -4.16 -3.78 12.49
C GLN A 59 -5.66 -3.99 12.22
N GLY A 60 -6.28 -3.09 11.44
CA GLY A 60 -7.69 -3.19 11.07
C GLY A 60 -7.99 -4.22 9.97
N LEU A 61 -6.99 -4.56 9.15
CA LEU A 61 -7.08 -5.48 8.02
C LEU A 61 -6.38 -6.82 8.32
N SER A 62 -6.78 -7.50 9.39
CA SER A 62 -6.10 -8.72 9.90
C SER A 62 -5.96 -9.87 8.88
N GLY A 63 -6.89 -9.98 7.92
CA GLY A 63 -6.85 -10.95 6.82
C GLY A 63 -5.89 -10.57 5.67
N TYR A 64 -5.30 -9.38 5.72
CA TYR A 64 -4.40 -8.88 4.69
C TYR A 64 -2.94 -8.99 5.14
N ASP A 65 -2.05 -9.15 4.18
CA ASP A 65 -0.65 -8.78 4.33
C ASP A 65 -0.37 -7.49 3.56
N GLN A 66 0.82 -6.94 3.76
CA GLN A 66 1.28 -5.76 3.03
C GLN A 66 2.68 -5.93 2.44
N PHE A 67 2.91 -5.30 1.30
CA PHE A 67 4.19 -5.30 0.60
C PHE A 67 4.53 -3.89 0.09
N GLY A 68 5.79 -3.49 0.23
CA GLY A 68 6.30 -2.19 -0.23
C GLY A 68 7.30 -1.59 0.75
N ILE A 69 8.11 -0.66 0.27
CA ILE A 69 9.07 0.10 1.07
C ILE A 69 8.83 1.60 0.93
N SER A 70 9.41 2.36 1.86
CA SER A 70 9.40 3.82 1.83
C SER A 70 10.14 4.35 0.61
N ARG A 71 9.72 5.51 0.12
CA ARG A 71 10.40 6.23 -0.97
C ARG A 71 11.83 6.67 -0.63
N LYS A 72 12.26 6.61 0.64
CA LYS A 72 13.66 6.81 1.03
C LYS A 72 14.48 5.52 1.04
N GLY A 73 13.84 4.37 0.89
CA GLY A 73 14.47 3.06 0.83
C GLY A 73 14.15 2.15 2.01
N PRO A 74 14.68 0.92 2.00
CA PRO A 74 14.32 -0.10 3.00
C PRO A 74 14.89 0.18 4.40
N GLN A 75 15.90 1.04 4.51
CA GLN A 75 16.54 1.39 5.79
C GLN A 75 15.90 2.61 6.47
N ASP A 76 15.08 3.38 5.73
CA ASP A 76 14.44 4.59 6.22
C ASP A 76 12.94 4.54 5.93
N THR A 77 12.16 4.13 6.92
CA THR A 77 10.70 4.02 6.84
C THR A 77 9.97 5.30 7.26
N THR A 78 10.66 6.44 7.37
CA THR A 78 10.08 7.69 7.89
C THR A 78 9.24 8.45 6.88
N ASP A 79 9.21 8.01 5.62
CA ASP A 79 8.57 8.71 4.52
C ASP A 79 7.42 7.91 3.89
N GLU A 80 6.81 8.47 2.85
CA GLU A 80 5.68 7.88 2.14
C GLU A 80 6.01 6.54 1.44
N HIS A 81 4.99 5.70 1.34
CA HIS A 81 5.02 4.41 0.65
C HIS A 81 3.95 4.33 -0.43
N CYS A 82 4.20 3.48 -1.43
CA CYS A 82 3.20 2.94 -2.35
C CYS A 82 2.92 1.48 -1.94
N THR A 83 2.19 1.28 -0.85
CA THR A 83 2.01 -0.07 -0.26
C THR A 83 0.91 -0.85 -0.98
N ILE A 84 1.16 -2.13 -1.20
CA ILE A 84 0.18 -3.09 -1.72
C ILE A 84 -0.28 -3.97 -0.55
N PHE A 85 -1.54 -3.83 -0.15
CA PHE A 85 -2.22 -4.78 0.72
C PHE A 85 -2.90 -5.86 -0.12
N TYR A 86 -2.82 -7.11 0.34
CA TYR A 86 -3.46 -8.23 -0.36
C TYR A 86 -4.09 -9.22 0.61
N ASN A 87 -5.24 -9.76 0.24
CA ASN A 87 -5.96 -10.75 1.05
C ASN A 87 -5.24 -12.12 0.96
N LYS A 88 -4.64 -12.55 2.07
CA LYS A 88 -3.81 -13.77 2.16
C LYS A 88 -4.58 -15.07 1.91
N GLU A 89 -5.90 -15.07 2.05
CA GLU A 89 -6.73 -16.24 1.79
C GLU A 89 -7.04 -16.41 0.30
N LYS A 90 -6.88 -15.36 -0.50
CA LYS A 90 -7.26 -15.32 -1.91
C LYS A 90 -6.07 -15.25 -2.85
N VAL A 91 -4.97 -14.64 -2.42
CA VAL A 91 -3.75 -14.53 -3.22
C VAL A 91 -2.50 -14.74 -2.38
N GLU A 92 -1.48 -15.27 -3.02
CA GLU A 92 -0.14 -15.46 -2.48
C GLU A 92 0.85 -14.55 -3.24
N LEU A 93 1.68 -13.82 -2.51
CA LEU A 93 2.77 -13.02 -3.09
C LEU A 93 3.93 -13.94 -3.48
N VAL A 94 4.28 -13.97 -4.76
CA VAL A 94 5.37 -14.78 -5.30
C VAL A 94 6.66 -13.98 -5.41
N GLU A 95 6.54 -12.78 -5.97
CA GLU A 95 7.66 -11.89 -6.21
C GLU A 95 7.17 -10.45 -6.10
N GLY A 96 8.05 -9.55 -5.73
CA GLY A 96 7.74 -8.14 -5.72
C GLY A 96 8.99 -7.29 -5.58
N GLY A 97 8.84 -6.01 -5.87
CA GLY A 97 9.90 -5.04 -5.70
C GLY A 97 9.37 -3.62 -5.64
N THR A 98 10.26 -2.71 -5.28
CA THR A 98 10.05 -1.27 -5.39
C THR A 98 11.26 -0.67 -6.11
N PHE A 99 11.00 0.20 -7.08
CA PHE A 99 12.03 0.93 -7.80
C PHE A 99 11.69 2.42 -7.84
N TRP A 100 12.72 3.24 -8.00
CA TRP A 100 12.58 4.68 -8.09
C TRP A 100 12.30 5.10 -9.53
N LEU A 101 11.35 6.02 -9.69
CA LEU A 101 11.04 6.63 -10.98
C LEU A 101 12.10 7.70 -11.26
N SER A 102 13.26 7.24 -11.71
CA SER A 102 14.45 8.06 -11.97
C SER A 102 15.33 7.44 -13.06
N GLU A 103 16.39 8.14 -13.46
CA GLU A 103 17.46 7.59 -14.32
C GLU A 103 18.30 6.51 -13.62
N SER A 104 18.16 6.34 -12.31
CA SER A 104 18.83 5.31 -11.51
C SER A 104 17.83 4.52 -10.65
N PRO A 105 16.94 3.69 -11.24
CA PRO A 105 15.80 3.09 -10.55
C PRO A 105 16.14 2.17 -9.37
N SER A 106 17.38 1.67 -9.31
CA SER A 106 17.88 0.80 -8.24
C SER A 106 18.50 1.56 -7.08
N VAL A 107 18.66 2.89 -7.18
CA VAL A 107 19.29 3.72 -6.15
C VAL A 107 18.20 4.33 -5.27
N PRO A 108 18.17 3.99 -3.97
CA PRO A 108 17.20 4.55 -3.03
C PRO A 108 17.25 6.08 -2.98
N GLY A 109 16.08 6.71 -3.03
CA GLY A 109 15.91 8.16 -2.98
C GLY A 109 16.35 8.90 -4.25
N SER A 110 16.67 8.19 -5.34
CA SER A 110 17.05 8.83 -6.60
C SER A 110 15.91 9.64 -7.20
N MET A 111 16.27 10.77 -7.81
CA MET A 111 15.34 11.75 -8.37
C MET A 111 15.81 12.15 -9.77
N SER A 112 14.88 12.40 -10.68
CA SER A 112 15.20 12.82 -12.05
C SER A 112 14.12 13.75 -12.59
N TRP A 113 14.39 14.37 -13.74
CA TRP A 113 13.44 15.21 -14.48
C TRP A 113 12.84 16.37 -13.67
N GLY A 114 13.55 16.85 -12.65
CA GLY A 114 13.11 17.98 -11.83
C GLY A 114 12.05 17.62 -10.77
N ALA A 115 11.91 16.34 -10.40
CA ALA A 115 11.07 15.95 -9.27
C ALA A 115 11.50 16.67 -7.97
N GLU A 116 10.53 17.06 -7.14
CA GLU A 116 10.79 17.69 -5.84
C GLU A 116 11.04 16.67 -4.73
N PHE A 117 10.47 15.47 -4.88
CA PHE A 117 10.64 14.34 -3.96
C PHE A 117 10.88 13.04 -4.74
N PRO A 118 11.52 12.02 -4.14
CA PRO A 118 11.68 10.72 -4.78
C PRO A 118 10.31 10.08 -5.10
N CYS A 119 10.08 9.70 -6.35
CA CYS A 119 8.89 8.96 -6.73
C CYS A 119 9.23 7.46 -6.82
N ILE A 120 8.33 6.59 -6.37
CA ILE A 120 8.52 5.13 -6.41
C ILE A 120 7.33 4.43 -7.08
N ALA A 121 7.62 3.25 -7.63
CA ALA A 121 6.61 2.27 -8.00
C ALA A 121 6.89 0.94 -7.27
N THR A 122 5.88 0.43 -6.58
CA THR A 122 5.89 -0.90 -5.98
C THR A 122 5.08 -1.84 -6.86
N TRP A 123 5.58 -3.04 -7.08
CA TRP A 123 4.92 -4.07 -7.88
C TRP A 123 4.96 -5.42 -7.18
N ALA A 124 3.99 -6.26 -7.50
CA ALA A 124 3.86 -7.62 -6.98
C ALA A 124 3.37 -8.55 -8.08
N ILE A 125 3.93 -9.76 -8.14
CA ILE A 125 3.41 -10.90 -8.86
C ILE A 125 2.75 -11.82 -7.84
N SER A 126 1.47 -12.11 -8.06
CA SER A 126 0.68 -12.93 -7.14
C SER A 126 -0.07 -14.04 -7.86
N LEU A 127 -0.24 -15.16 -7.19
CA LEU A 127 -1.07 -16.28 -7.64
C LEU A 127 -2.37 -16.32 -6.86
N PHE A 128 -3.46 -16.76 -7.51
CA PHE A 128 -4.71 -17.03 -6.81
C PHE A 128 -4.59 -18.31 -5.99
N VAL A 129 -5.01 -18.23 -4.74
CA VAL A 129 -5.20 -19.40 -3.88
C VAL A 129 -6.52 -20.04 -4.32
N ILE A 130 -6.41 -21.18 -5.01
CA ILE A 130 -7.58 -22.01 -5.33
C ILE A 130 -7.76 -22.97 -4.15
N GLN A 131 -8.77 -22.74 -3.31
CA GLN A 131 -9.21 -23.78 -2.40
C GLN A 131 -9.87 -24.87 -3.24
N ASP A 132 -9.20 -26.01 -3.39
CA ASP A 132 -9.79 -27.19 -4.01
C ASP A 132 -11.10 -27.52 -3.31
N ILE A 133 -12.16 -27.62 -4.12
CA ILE A 133 -13.46 -28.18 -3.74
C ILE A 133 -13.24 -29.67 -3.47
N LEU A 134 -12.78 -29.98 -2.26
CA LEU A 134 -12.94 -31.29 -1.63
C LEU A 134 -13.78 -31.10 -0.36
N ARG A 135 -15.03 -30.70 -0.56
CA ARG A 135 -16.15 -30.98 0.33
C ARG A 135 -17.37 -31.31 -0.51
#